data_AF-A0A562WIR8-F1
#
_entry.id   AF-A0A562WIR8-F1
#
_cell.length_a   1.000
_cell.length_b   1.000
_cell.length_c   1.000
_cell.angle_alpha   90.00
_cell.angle_beta   90.00
_cell.angle_gamma   90.00
#
_symmetry.space_group_name_H-M   'P 1'
#
loop_
_entity.id
_entity.type
_entity.pdbx_description
1 polymer ?
#
loop_
_entity_poly.entity_id
_entity_poly.type
_entity_poly.pdbx_seq_one_letter_code
_entity_poly.pdbx_strand_id
1 'polypeptide(L)'
;MSHDTGTADRAVDHSDTPADRRFVIGRDVGPVAGWFRIIFGLIAVASLWYRVDKALDGGELAMMVVWFAVVAAVYTAVIWFFGRIDRFRGVSPWIPSALLQLPMMLYPMGIGSDPLHQALAVYTTIGVLLCGVARYGGLEVAALPMLLLGRRTVLYSPFNAVDIVEQAFRREQTRGVMWATSLALTVFVLIEYWWVGLLLSVPPAKDLIGESIRLPGYWALLLLVPAGWFAAHAARGRDRYRTVPLGQRWPGLAAVALLLLIPMLGNRQVPDSLWGIIMFVGLIVGLVTLVRLPFRKASGAGRREVVAPSH
;
A
#
# COMPACT_ATOMS: atom_id res chain seq x y z
N MET A 1 -62.20 -16.06 0.83
CA MET A 1 -60.98 -16.88 0.77
C MET A 1 -60.21 -16.47 -0.47
N SER A 2 -59.25 -15.56 -0.32
CA SER A 2 -58.23 -15.26 -1.33
C SER A 2 -56.88 -15.40 -0.64
N HIS A 3 -56.11 -16.39 -1.06
CA HIS A 3 -54.73 -16.58 -0.64
C HIS A 3 -53.86 -15.53 -1.33
N ASP A 4 -53.48 -14.48 -0.60
CA ASP A 4 -52.35 -13.63 -0.98
C ASP A 4 -51.14 -14.06 -0.15
N THR A 5 -50.47 -15.11 -0.61
CA THR A 5 -49.10 -15.45 -0.22
C THR A 5 -48.15 -14.68 -1.12
N GLY A 6 -47.85 -13.44 -0.72
CA GLY A 6 -46.90 -12.55 -1.38
C GLY A 6 -45.64 -12.29 -0.54
N THR A 7 -45.06 -13.33 0.07
CA THR A 7 -43.69 -13.28 0.60
C THR A 7 -42.73 -13.75 -0.50
N ALA A 8 -42.17 -12.80 -1.24
CA ALA A 8 -40.98 -13.03 -2.06
C ALA A 8 -40.08 -11.79 -1.99
N ASP A 9 -39.04 -11.90 -1.19
CA ASP A 9 -37.72 -11.30 -1.38
C ASP A 9 -37.66 -9.84 -1.85
N ARG A 10 -37.92 -8.92 -0.92
CA ARG A 10 -36.96 -7.84 -0.74
C ARG A 10 -35.84 -8.37 0.15
N ALA A 11 -34.94 -9.14 -0.47
CA ALA A 11 -33.59 -9.26 0.04
C ALA A 11 -33.05 -7.84 0.15
N VAL A 12 -33.13 -7.26 1.35
CA VAL A 12 -32.41 -6.05 1.69
C VAL A 12 -30.95 -6.40 1.45
N ASP A 13 -30.39 -5.84 0.38
CA ASP A 13 -29.01 -5.98 -0.07
C ASP A 13 -28.08 -5.44 1.04
N HIS A 14 -27.88 -6.27 2.07
CA HIS A 14 -27.07 -5.96 3.24
C HIS A 14 -25.57 -6.14 2.99
N SER A 15 -25.13 -6.41 1.75
CA SER A 15 -23.70 -6.71 1.49
C SER A 15 -22.81 -5.49 1.28
N ASP A 16 -23.36 -4.31 1.02
CA ASP A 16 -22.57 -3.08 0.87
C ASP A 16 -22.88 -2.10 2.01
N THR A 17 -22.02 -2.03 3.02
CA THR A 17 -22.10 -0.88 3.92
C THR A 17 -21.76 0.40 3.14
N PRO A 18 -22.29 1.58 3.51
CA PRO A 18 -21.91 2.84 2.87
C PRO A 18 -20.39 3.10 2.89
N ALA A 19 -19.68 2.51 3.86
CA ALA A 19 -18.23 2.52 3.96
C ALA A 19 -17.57 1.70 2.85
N ASP A 20 -18.11 0.51 2.52
CA ASP A 20 -17.58 -0.34 1.46
C ASP A 20 -17.69 0.32 0.08
N ARG A 21 -18.74 1.10 -0.19
CA ARG A 21 -18.92 1.85 -1.45
C ARG A 21 -17.95 3.01 -1.64
N ARG A 22 -17.38 3.55 -0.54
CA ARG A 22 -16.43 4.68 -0.55
C ARG A 22 -14.96 4.28 -0.42
N PHE A 23 -14.67 2.99 -0.34
CA PHE A 23 -13.31 2.49 -0.19
C PHE A 23 -12.42 2.93 -1.37
N VAL A 24 -11.29 3.55 -1.06
CA VAL A 24 -10.27 3.97 -2.04
C VAL A 24 -8.95 3.28 -1.72
N ILE A 25 -8.46 2.49 -2.68
CA ILE A 25 -7.14 1.84 -2.63
C ILE A 25 -6.07 2.89 -2.38
N GLY A 26 -5.11 2.61 -1.50
CA GLY A 26 -4.05 3.56 -1.20
C GLY A 26 -4.44 4.68 -0.24
N ARG A 27 -5.67 4.66 0.29
CA ARG A 27 -6.15 5.60 1.30
C ARG A 27 -6.82 4.87 2.45
N ASP A 28 -7.70 3.93 2.14
CA ASP A 28 -8.51 3.19 3.10
C ASP A 28 -7.97 1.77 3.29
N VAL A 29 -8.17 1.21 4.49
CA VAL A 29 -7.69 -0.12 4.91
C VAL A 29 -8.82 -0.90 5.55
N GLY A 30 -8.99 -2.14 5.10
CA GLY A 30 -9.88 -3.10 5.74
C GLY A 30 -9.26 -3.67 7.03
N PRO A 31 -10.05 -4.25 7.93
CA PRO A 31 -9.54 -4.74 9.21
C PRO A 31 -8.47 -5.83 9.09
N VAL A 32 -8.53 -6.73 8.11
CA VAL A 32 -7.49 -7.78 7.98
C VAL A 32 -6.17 -7.12 7.60
N ALA A 33 -6.19 -6.24 6.61
CA ALA A 33 -5.00 -5.53 6.19
C ALA A 33 -4.48 -4.53 7.25
N GLY A 34 -5.37 -4.01 8.10
CA GLY A 34 -5.02 -3.17 9.25
C GLY A 34 -4.28 -3.97 10.33
N TRP A 35 -4.84 -5.10 10.75
CA TRP A 35 -4.20 -6.00 11.71
C TRP A 35 -2.88 -6.55 11.19
N PHE A 36 -2.82 -6.94 9.92
CA PHE A 36 -1.58 -7.38 9.27
C PHE A 36 -0.46 -6.34 9.45
N ARG A 37 -0.74 -5.05 9.17
CA ARG A 37 0.22 -3.96 9.32
C ARG A 37 0.61 -3.70 10.78
N ILE A 38 -0.34 -3.79 11.71
CA ILE A 38 -0.07 -3.63 13.15
C ILE A 38 0.90 -4.72 13.63
N ILE A 39 0.58 -5.98 13.36
CA ILE A 39 1.40 -7.10 13.84
C ILE A 39 2.77 -7.09 13.17
N PHE A 40 2.83 -6.82 11.86
CA PHE A 40 4.09 -6.61 11.15
C PHE A 40 4.92 -5.49 11.77
N GLY A 41 4.30 -4.34 12.02
CA GLY A 41 4.94 -3.18 12.65
C GLY A 41 5.52 -3.53 14.02
N LEU A 42 4.78 -4.26 14.86
CA LEU A 42 5.25 -4.70 16.18
C LEU A 42 6.46 -5.66 16.08
N ILE A 43 6.43 -6.62 15.16
CA ILE A 43 7.55 -7.54 14.92
C ILE A 43 8.77 -6.77 14.39
N ALA A 44 8.57 -5.83 13.47
CA ALA A 44 9.62 -4.99 12.95
C ALA A 44 10.24 -4.09 14.03
N VAL A 45 9.43 -3.51 14.95
CA VAL A 45 9.93 -2.76 16.11
C VAL A 45 10.78 -3.65 17.01
N ALA A 46 10.32 -4.86 17.33
CA ALA A 46 11.09 -5.80 18.15
C ALA A 46 12.42 -6.20 17.49
N SER A 47 12.41 -6.44 16.17
CA SER A 47 13.63 -6.72 15.39
C SER A 47 14.59 -5.53 15.35
N LEU A 48 14.07 -4.30 15.22
CA LEU A 48 14.89 -3.09 15.24
C LEU A 48 15.45 -2.81 16.62
N TRP A 49 14.67 -3.00 17.68
CA TRP A 49 15.14 -2.84 19.06
C TRP A 49 16.35 -3.72 19.33
N TYR A 50 16.28 -5.00 18.93
CA TYR A 50 17.40 -5.92 19.07
C TYR A 50 18.65 -5.44 18.31
N ARG A 51 18.47 -4.93 17.07
CA ARG A 51 19.58 -4.43 16.25
C ARG A 51 20.19 -3.15 16.81
N VAL A 52 19.36 -2.20 17.24
CA VAL A 52 19.80 -0.90 17.77
C VAL A 52 20.51 -1.06 19.12
N ASP A 53 19.98 -1.86 20.04
CA ASP A 53 20.59 -2.12 21.36
C ASP A 53 22.01 -2.71 21.25
N LYS A 54 22.25 -3.52 20.22
CA LYS A 54 23.52 -4.24 20.04
C LYS A 54 24.50 -3.55 19.11
N ALA A 55 24.05 -2.62 18.28
CA ALA A 55 24.87 -2.04 17.21
C ALA A 55 25.31 -0.61 17.48
N LEU A 56 24.58 0.18 18.25
CA LEU A 56 24.85 1.62 18.39
C LEU A 56 25.37 1.99 19.78
N ASP A 57 26.40 2.82 19.81
CA ASP A 57 26.79 3.51 21.05
C ASP A 57 25.82 4.66 21.39
N GLY A 58 25.98 5.28 22.57
CA GLY A 58 25.10 6.37 23.00
C GLY A 58 25.12 7.61 22.09
N GLY A 59 26.25 7.89 21.44
CA GLY A 59 26.38 9.01 20.51
C GLY A 59 25.71 8.73 19.17
N GLU A 60 25.87 7.51 18.66
CA GLU A 60 25.21 7.03 17.45
C GLU A 60 23.69 6.94 17.63
N LEU A 61 23.22 6.53 18.81
CA LEU A 61 21.80 6.56 19.16
C LEU A 61 21.25 7.98 19.12
N ALA A 62 21.96 8.96 19.69
CA ALA A 62 21.56 10.37 19.62
C ALA A 62 21.53 10.86 18.16
N MET A 63 22.52 10.49 17.35
CA MET A 63 22.56 10.82 15.93
C MET A 63 21.41 10.18 15.14
N MET A 64 21.02 8.95 15.47
CA MET A 64 19.86 8.28 14.89
C MET A 64 18.58 9.05 15.18
N VAL A 65 18.40 9.55 16.41
CA VAL A 65 17.23 10.38 16.78
C VAL A 65 17.22 11.68 15.98
N VAL A 66 18.38 12.33 15.81
CA VAL A 66 18.49 13.54 14.96
C VAL A 66 18.11 13.22 13.52
N TRP A 67 18.65 12.14 12.94
CA TRP A 67 18.31 11.72 11.58
C TRP A 67 16.84 11.37 11.44
N PHE A 68 16.24 10.74 12.44
CA PHE A 68 14.80 10.45 12.44
C PHE A 68 13.99 11.74 12.34
N ALA A 69 14.33 12.76 13.13
CA ALA A 69 13.67 14.06 13.07
C ALA A 69 13.86 14.74 11.70
N VAL A 70 15.07 14.67 11.14
CA VAL A 70 15.37 15.19 9.79
C VAL A 70 14.53 14.49 8.72
N VAL A 71 14.50 13.16 8.73
CA VAL A 71 13.71 12.34 7.79
C VAL A 71 12.22 12.69 7.90
N ALA A 72 11.69 12.75 9.12
CA ALA A 72 10.29 13.12 9.36
C ALA A 72 9.97 14.52 8.85
N ALA A 73 10.85 15.50 9.09
CA ALA A 73 10.70 16.86 8.60
C ALA A 73 10.74 16.93 7.07
N VAL A 74 11.67 16.22 6.42
CA VAL A 74 11.79 16.17 4.97
C VAL A 74 10.55 15.55 4.33
N TYR A 75 10.11 14.38 4.78
CA TYR A 75 8.89 13.76 4.25
C TYR A 75 7.65 14.64 4.47
N THR A 76 7.54 15.27 5.64
CA THR A 76 6.44 16.19 5.93
C THR A 76 6.46 17.40 5.00
N ALA A 77 7.62 18.00 4.78
CA ALA A 77 7.79 19.13 3.87
C ALA A 77 7.47 18.76 2.41
N VAL A 78 7.97 17.62 1.94
CA VAL A 78 7.71 17.11 0.58
C VAL A 78 6.21 16.87 0.37
N ILE A 79 5.55 16.19 1.31
CA ILE A 79 4.11 15.90 1.23
C ILE A 79 3.28 17.18 1.33
N TRP A 80 3.66 18.09 2.21
CA TRP A 80 3.02 19.40 2.33
C TRP A 80 3.11 20.18 1.01
N PHE A 81 4.28 20.17 0.37
CA PHE A 81 4.53 20.82 -0.91
C PHE A 81 3.74 20.17 -2.06
N PHE A 82 3.78 18.83 -2.18
CA PHE A 82 2.95 18.11 -3.17
C PHE A 82 1.46 18.38 -3.00
N GLY A 83 0.98 18.48 -1.76
CA GLY A 83 -0.42 18.80 -1.48
C GLY A 83 -0.84 20.23 -1.85
N ARG A 84 0.11 21.15 -2.07
CA ARG A 84 -0.17 22.51 -2.57
C ARG A 84 -0.06 22.62 -4.09
N ILE A 85 0.60 21.67 -4.74
CA ILE A 85 0.76 21.71 -6.18
C ILE A 85 -0.49 21.11 -6.82
N ASP A 86 -1.39 21.98 -7.27
CA ASP A 86 -2.57 21.59 -8.09
C ASP A 86 -2.18 20.74 -9.30
N ARG A 87 -0.91 20.80 -9.74
CA ARG A 87 -0.38 20.07 -10.89
C ARG A 87 -0.18 18.57 -10.67
N PHE A 88 -0.20 18.09 -9.42
CA PHE A 88 -0.25 16.65 -9.15
C PHE A 88 -1.69 16.12 -9.11
N ARG A 89 -2.71 16.98 -9.22
CA ARG A 89 -4.10 16.53 -9.38
C ARG A 89 -4.25 15.85 -10.73
N GLY A 90 -4.69 14.59 -10.70
CA GLY A 90 -4.86 13.77 -11.91
C GLY A 90 -3.63 12.95 -12.32
N VAL A 91 -2.50 13.10 -11.63
CA VAL A 91 -1.33 12.22 -11.81
C VAL A 91 -1.61 10.87 -11.13
N SER A 92 -1.18 9.78 -11.75
CA SER A 92 -1.31 8.43 -11.19
C SER A 92 -0.68 8.37 -9.79
N PRO A 93 -1.36 7.82 -8.76
CA PRO A 93 -0.81 7.71 -7.40
C PRO A 93 0.51 6.93 -7.30
N TRP A 94 0.85 6.13 -8.30
CA TRP A 94 2.13 5.44 -8.39
C TRP A 94 3.33 6.39 -8.46
N ILE A 95 3.18 7.55 -9.11
CA ILE A 95 4.28 8.50 -9.29
C ILE A 95 4.70 9.14 -7.96
N PRO A 96 3.80 9.79 -7.18
CA PRO A 96 4.19 10.31 -5.88
C PRO A 96 4.62 9.20 -4.91
N SER A 97 4.03 8.00 -4.98
CA SER A 97 4.52 6.85 -4.20
C SER A 97 5.97 6.48 -4.52
N ALA A 98 6.31 6.35 -5.80
CA ALA A 98 7.66 6.03 -6.24
C ALA A 98 8.66 7.10 -5.78
N LEU A 99 8.32 8.38 -5.93
CA LEU A 99 9.17 9.49 -5.49
C LEU A 99 9.40 9.48 -3.97
N LEU A 100 8.36 9.18 -3.18
CA LEU A 100 8.47 9.09 -1.74
C LEU A 100 9.25 7.84 -1.29
N GLN A 101 9.32 6.79 -2.10
CA GLN A 101 10.11 5.60 -1.76
C GLN A 101 11.60 5.75 -2.12
N LEU A 102 11.98 6.68 -2.99
CA LEU A 102 13.36 6.87 -3.44
C LEU A 102 14.41 6.94 -2.32
N PRO A 103 14.18 7.61 -1.18
CA PRO A 103 15.16 7.63 -0.09
C PRO A 103 15.49 6.23 0.48
N MET A 104 14.63 5.22 0.27
CA MET A 104 14.94 3.84 0.64
C MET A 104 16.08 3.23 -0.22
N MET A 105 16.40 3.82 -1.37
CA MET A 105 17.54 3.41 -2.21
C MET A 105 18.90 3.77 -1.62
N LEU A 106 18.93 4.63 -0.59
CA LEU A 106 20.17 4.93 0.13
C LEU A 106 20.78 3.66 0.75
N TYR A 107 19.95 2.73 1.22
CA TYR A 107 20.38 1.48 1.85
C TYR A 107 21.14 0.53 0.89
N PRO A 108 20.55 0.07 -0.23
CA PRO A 108 21.26 -0.82 -1.16
C PRO A 108 22.45 -0.16 -1.87
N MET A 109 22.49 1.17 -1.96
CA MET A 109 23.61 1.91 -2.55
C MET A 109 24.73 2.21 -1.55
N GLY A 110 24.56 1.89 -0.26
CA GLY A 110 25.54 2.21 0.78
C GLY A 110 25.76 3.72 0.97
N ILE A 111 24.76 4.55 0.68
CA ILE A 111 24.85 6.01 0.76
C ILE A 111 24.35 6.45 2.14
N GLY A 112 25.19 7.16 2.89
CA GLY A 112 24.86 7.70 4.21
C GLY A 112 25.55 6.97 5.36
N SER A 113 25.30 7.43 6.59
CA SER A 113 25.86 6.84 7.81
C SER A 113 24.94 5.78 8.41
N ASP A 114 25.47 4.84 9.20
CA ASP A 114 24.67 3.81 9.87
C ASP A 114 23.50 4.38 10.70
N PRO A 115 23.66 5.47 11.49
CA PRO A 115 22.55 6.08 12.21
C PRO A 115 21.42 6.60 11.29
N LEU A 116 21.74 7.01 10.06
CA LEU A 116 20.73 7.45 9.08
C LEU A 116 19.94 6.25 8.54
N HIS A 117 20.62 5.14 8.24
CA HIS A 117 19.94 3.91 7.79
C HIS A 117 19.03 3.36 8.87
N GLN A 118 19.48 3.35 10.13
CA GLN A 118 18.65 2.93 11.27
C GLN A 118 17.47 3.89 11.48
N ALA A 119 17.69 5.21 11.37
CA ALA A 119 16.62 6.19 11.47
C ALA A 119 15.55 6.00 10.38
N LEU A 120 15.96 5.74 9.13
CA LEU A 120 15.05 5.43 8.03
C LEU A 120 14.26 4.14 8.29
N ALA A 121 14.93 3.10 8.79
CA ALA A 121 14.26 1.85 9.14
C ALA A 121 13.22 2.05 10.24
N VAL A 122 13.58 2.73 11.34
CA VAL A 122 12.66 3.08 12.44
C VAL A 122 11.49 3.92 11.94
N TYR A 123 11.76 4.94 11.12
CA TYR A 123 10.74 5.80 10.52
C TYR A 123 9.72 5.01 9.69
N THR A 124 10.21 4.16 8.79
CA THR A 124 9.35 3.32 7.94
C THR A 124 8.55 2.32 8.78
N THR A 125 9.16 1.69 9.78
CA THR A 125 8.48 0.74 10.68
C THR A 125 7.36 1.40 11.49
N ILE A 126 7.63 2.56 12.10
CA ILE A 126 6.60 3.35 12.79
C ILE A 126 5.50 3.75 11.78
N GLY A 127 5.88 4.11 10.56
CA GLY A 127 4.97 4.39 9.47
C GLY A 127 4.00 3.24 9.17
N VAL A 128 4.47 2.00 9.11
CA VAL A 128 3.60 0.83 8.88
C VAL A 128 2.62 0.62 10.03
N LEU A 129 3.09 0.77 11.27
CA LEU A 129 2.23 0.68 12.46
C LEU A 129 1.15 1.77 12.42
N LEU A 130 1.52 3.01 12.10
CA LEU A 130 0.59 4.13 11.94
C LEU A 130 -0.41 3.88 10.81
N CYS A 131 -0.01 3.31 9.67
CA CYS A 131 -0.92 2.90 8.61
C CYS A 131 -1.99 1.94 9.14
N GLY A 132 -1.59 0.94 9.93
CA GLY A 132 -2.52 -0.01 10.55
C GLY A 132 -3.48 0.64 11.54
N VAL A 133 -2.95 1.41 12.51
CA VAL A 133 -3.74 2.05 13.57
C VAL A 133 -4.68 3.13 13.02
N ALA A 134 -4.19 3.99 12.13
CA ALA A 134 -5.00 5.06 11.52
C ALA A 134 -5.89 4.56 10.36
N ARG A 135 -5.85 3.25 10.04
CA ARG A 135 -6.49 2.63 8.88
C ARG A 135 -6.19 3.37 7.56
N TYR A 136 -4.94 3.79 7.41
CA TYR A 136 -4.43 4.43 6.22
C TYR A 136 -3.78 3.41 5.29
N GLY A 137 -4.30 3.34 4.05
CA GLY A 137 -3.87 2.35 3.04
C GLY A 137 -2.71 2.81 2.20
N GLY A 138 -2.19 4.00 2.46
CA GLY A 138 -1.10 4.54 1.67
C GLY A 138 0.26 4.03 2.08
N LEU A 139 1.27 4.65 1.48
CA LEU A 139 2.67 4.38 1.73
C LEU A 139 3.05 4.73 3.18
N GLU A 140 3.78 3.82 3.81
CA GLU A 140 4.19 3.89 5.21
C GLU A 140 5.01 5.13 5.54
N VAL A 141 5.91 5.56 4.64
CA VAL A 141 6.70 6.79 4.82
C VAL A 141 5.84 8.07 4.84
N ALA A 142 4.61 8.00 4.35
CA ALA A 142 3.67 9.10 4.35
C ALA A 142 2.73 9.09 5.57
N ALA A 143 2.67 8.00 6.35
CA ALA A 143 1.68 7.85 7.42
C ALA A 143 1.77 8.97 8.48
N LEU A 144 2.98 9.24 8.99
CA LEU A 144 3.22 10.29 9.97
C LEU A 144 2.91 11.70 9.40
N PRO A 145 3.45 12.10 8.23
CA PRO A 145 3.08 13.34 7.57
C PRO A 145 1.58 13.53 7.36
N MET A 146 0.88 12.48 6.94
CA MET A 146 -0.57 12.52 6.73
C MET A 146 -1.32 12.78 8.04
N LEU A 147 -0.88 12.15 9.13
CA LEU A 147 -1.41 12.39 10.48
C LEU A 147 -1.15 13.84 10.93
N LEU A 148 0.10 14.32 10.81
CA LEU A 148 0.50 15.68 11.22
C LEU A 148 -0.22 16.78 10.43
N LEU A 149 -0.46 16.55 9.13
CA LEU A 149 -1.12 17.50 8.25
C LEU A 149 -2.65 17.36 8.25
N GLY A 150 -3.21 16.37 8.94
CA GLY A 150 -4.65 16.09 8.94
C GLY A 150 -5.18 15.71 7.55
N ARG A 151 -4.38 15.02 6.72
CA ARG A 151 -4.69 14.67 5.33
C ARG A 151 -4.68 13.16 5.13
N ARG A 152 -5.39 12.69 4.09
CA ARG A 152 -5.36 11.28 3.65
C ARG A 152 -5.30 11.22 2.13
N THR A 153 -4.12 11.44 1.58
CA THR A 153 -3.86 11.39 0.13
C THR A 153 -3.81 9.95 -0.35
N VAL A 154 -4.20 9.69 -1.60
CA VAL A 154 -4.06 8.36 -2.21
C VAL A 154 -2.61 8.14 -2.60
N LEU A 155 -1.97 7.14 -1.99
CA LEU A 155 -0.62 6.67 -2.33
C LEU A 155 -0.67 5.15 -2.39
N TYR A 156 0.00 4.53 -3.36
CA TYR A 156 0.11 3.07 -3.38
C TYR A 156 1.34 2.57 -2.61
N SER A 157 1.17 1.42 -1.97
CA SER A 157 2.12 0.68 -1.12
C SER A 157 2.09 -0.80 -1.51
N PRO A 158 3.19 -1.56 -1.33
CA PRO A 158 3.19 -3.01 -1.51
C PRO A 158 2.07 -3.73 -0.76
N PHE A 159 1.71 -3.22 0.43
CA PHE A 159 0.66 -3.79 1.26
C PHE A 159 -0.75 -3.64 0.69
N ASN A 160 -0.93 -2.87 -0.40
CA ASN A 160 -2.22 -2.76 -1.08
C ASN A 160 -2.69 -4.08 -1.70
N ALA A 161 -1.82 -5.07 -1.90
CA ALA A 161 -2.26 -6.40 -2.32
C ALA A 161 -3.27 -7.01 -1.32
N VAL A 162 -3.03 -6.87 -0.01
CA VAL A 162 -3.97 -7.34 1.03
C VAL A 162 -5.25 -6.52 0.99
N ASP A 163 -5.14 -5.18 0.85
CA ASP A 163 -6.32 -4.30 0.78
C ASP A 163 -7.21 -4.66 -0.42
N ILE A 164 -6.61 -4.94 -1.58
CA ILE A 164 -7.30 -5.31 -2.82
C ILE A 164 -8.01 -6.65 -2.67
N VAL A 165 -7.32 -7.66 -2.15
CA VAL A 165 -7.89 -9.01 -1.99
C VAL A 165 -8.97 -9.02 -0.90
N GLU A 166 -8.76 -8.31 0.21
CA GLU A 166 -9.77 -8.13 1.26
C GLU A 166 -11.01 -7.43 0.72
N GLN A 167 -10.84 -6.37 -0.07
CA GLN A 167 -12.00 -5.62 -0.55
C GLN A 167 -12.75 -6.33 -1.68
N ALA A 168 -12.02 -7.10 -2.48
CA ALA A 168 -12.65 -8.02 -3.41
C ALA A 168 -13.49 -9.07 -2.62
N PHE A 169 -12.95 -9.65 -1.54
CA PHE A 169 -13.69 -10.59 -0.65
C PHE A 169 -14.97 -9.97 -0.09
N ARG A 170 -14.89 -8.71 0.37
CA ARG A 170 -16.01 -8.03 1.05
C ARG A 170 -17.18 -7.71 0.12
N ARG A 171 -16.88 -7.32 -1.12
CA ARG A 171 -17.89 -6.78 -2.06
C ARG A 171 -18.60 -7.84 -2.89
N GLU A 172 -18.09 -9.07 -2.95
CA GLU A 172 -18.78 -10.12 -3.69
C GLU A 172 -19.82 -10.83 -2.81
N GLN A 173 -21.06 -10.90 -3.29
CA GLN A 173 -22.19 -11.50 -2.58
C GLN A 173 -21.99 -12.99 -2.27
N THR A 174 -21.13 -13.70 -2.99
CA THR A 174 -20.79 -15.10 -2.74
C THR A 174 -19.55 -15.20 -1.86
N ARG A 175 -19.75 -15.13 -0.54
CA ARG A 175 -18.72 -15.40 0.49
C ARG A 175 -18.31 -16.87 0.51
N GLY A 176 -17.64 -17.31 -0.56
CA GLY A 176 -17.21 -18.69 -0.75
C GLY A 176 -15.80 -18.97 -0.21
N VAL A 177 -15.51 -20.26 -0.03
CA VAL A 177 -14.19 -20.76 0.43
C VAL A 177 -13.03 -20.19 -0.39
N MET A 178 -13.20 -20.06 -1.71
CA MET A 178 -12.16 -19.52 -2.61
C MET A 178 -11.71 -18.11 -2.24
N TRP A 179 -12.63 -17.27 -1.77
CA TRP A 179 -12.29 -15.91 -1.35
C TRP A 179 -11.47 -15.91 -0.06
N ALA A 180 -11.89 -16.70 0.93
CA ALA A 180 -11.18 -16.83 2.20
C ALA A 180 -9.78 -17.40 1.97
N THR A 181 -9.67 -18.43 1.12
CA THR A 181 -8.39 -19.02 0.70
C THR A 181 -7.50 -18.00 0.00
N SER A 182 -8.06 -17.16 -0.89
CA SER A 182 -7.29 -16.12 -1.59
C SER A 182 -6.67 -15.11 -0.61
N LEU A 183 -7.48 -14.64 0.35
CA LEU A 183 -7.01 -13.69 1.35
C LEU A 183 -5.97 -14.33 2.29
N ALA A 184 -6.22 -15.56 2.74
CA ALA A 184 -5.28 -16.31 3.57
C ALA A 184 -3.95 -16.55 2.85
N LEU A 185 -3.96 -17.00 1.59
CA LEU A 185 -2.75 -17.20 0.80
C LEU A 185 -2.01 -15.88 0.54
N THR A 186 -2.73 -14.78 0.29
CA THR A 186 -2.12 -13.45 0.12
C THR A 186 -1.38 -13.02 1.37
N VAL A 187 -2.04 -13.10 2.53
CA VAL A 187 -1.45 -12.78 3.83
C VAL A 187 -0.25 -13.68 4.09
N PHE A 188 -0.38 -14.99 3.83
CA PHE A 188 0.66 -15.97 4.05
C PHE A 188 1.92 -15.71 3.22
N VAL A 189 1.78 -15.43 1.92
CA VAL A 189 2.91 -15.10 1.04
C VAL A 189 3.62 -13.83 1.51
N LEU A 190 2.87 -12.82 1.95
CA LEU A 190 3.45 -11.61 2.51
C LEU A 190 4.10 -11.83 3.88
N ILE A 191 3.58 -12.74 4.72
CA ILE A 191 4.23 -13.17 5.95
C ILE A 191 5.56 -13.86 5.65
N GLU A 192 5.59 -14.83 4.72
CA GLU A 192 6.87 -15.47 4.35
C GLU A 192 7.87 -14.42 3.88
N TYR A 193 7.47 -13.57 2.93
CA TYR A 193 8.43 -12.66 2.32
C TYR A 193 8.92 -11.58 3.29
N TRP A 194 7.99 -10.89 3.97
CA TRP A 194 8.32 -9.73 4.79
C TRP A 194 8.59 -10.08 6.26
N TRP A 195 7.92 -11.07 6.84
CA TRP A 195 8.04 -11.36 8.28
C TRP A 195 9.15 -12.36 8.56
N VAL A 196 9.26 -13.45 7.80
CA VAL A 196 10.28 -14.48 8.05
C VAL A 196 11.68 -13.89 7.89
N GLY A 197 11.91 -13.03 6.89
CA GLY A 197 13.18 -12.32 6.75
C GLY A 197 13.53 -11.45 7.98
N LEU A 198 12.55 -10.70 8.50
CA LEU A 198 12.75 -9.89 9.71
C LEU A 198 12.96 -10.75 10.96
N LEU A 199 12.23 -11.85 11.09
CA LEU A 199 12.34 -12.75 12.24
C LEU A 199 13.71 -13.43 12.27
N LEU A 200 14.18 -13.92 11.13
CA LEU A 200 15.50 -14.55 10.99
C LEU A 200 16.67 -13.55 11.07
N SER A 201 16.40 -12.24 11.02
CA SER A 201 17.42 -11.21 11.30
C SER A 201 17.73 -11.06 12.79
N VAL A 202 16.93 -11.66 13.67
CA VAL A 202 17.11 -11.64 15.13
C VAL A 202 17.77 -12.97 15.55
N PRO A 203 19.05 -12.99 16.00
CA PRO A 203 19.80 -14.22 16.28
C PRO A 203 19.07 -15.20 17.21
N PRO A 204 18.49 -14.80 18.36
CA PRO A 204 17.74 -15.75 19.19
C PRO A 204 16.57 -16.44 18.46
N ALA A 205 15.87 -15.70 17.59
CA ALA A 205 14.78 -16.26 16.80
C ALA A 205 15.30 -17.15 15.67
N LYS A 206 16.41 -16.77 15.03
CA LYS A 206 17.10 -17.58 14.03
C LYS A 206 17.59 -18.90 14.60
N ASP A 207 18.20 -18.88 15.78
CA ASP A 207 18.74 -20.07 16.43
C ASP A 207 17.63 -21.03 16.89
N LEU A 208 16.50 -20.49 17.34
CA LEU A 208 15.35 -21.28 17.78
C LEU A 208 14.59 -21.93 16.62
N ILE A 209 14.37 -21.19 15.53
CA ILE A 209 13.45 -21.57 14.45
C ILE A 209 14.21 -22.21 13.28
N GLY A 210 15.44 -21.76 13.03
CA GLY A 210 16.26 -22.17 11.89
C GLY A 210 15.78 -21.58 10.56
N GLU A 211 16.63 -21.69 9.54
CA GLU A 211 16.31 -21.26 8.17
C GLU A 211 15.22 -22.15 7.50
N SER A 212 14.89 -23.30 8.11
CA SER A 212 13.90 -24.27 7.62
C SER A 212 12.46 -23.77 7.65
N ILE A 213 12.17 -22.68 8.37
CA ILE A 213 10.85 -22.01 8.32
C ILE A 213 10.58 -21.36 6.96
N ARG A 214 11.63 -21.10 6.17
CA ARG A 214 11.47 -20.54 4.81
C ARG A 214 10.82 -21.59 3.92
N LEU A 215 9.78 -21.16 3.21
CA LEU A 215 9.07 -22.05 2.31
C LEU A 215 9.76 -22.09 0.95
N PRO A 216 9.78 -23.27 0.30
CA PRO A 216 10.18 -23.36 -1.09
C PRO A 216 9.34 -22.43 -1.99
N GLY A 217 10.01 -21.80 -2.96
CA GLY A 217 9.36 -20.82 -3.83
C GLY A 217 8.16 -21.33 -4.64
N TYR A 218 8.11 -22.64 -4.93
CA TYR A 218 7.01 -23.26 -5.67
C TYR A 218 5.67 -23.19 -4.93
N TRP A 219 5.66 -22.98 -3.60
CA TRP A 219 4.40 -22.80 -2.86
C TRP A 219 3.63 -21.54 -3.28
N ALA A 220 4.31 -20.54 -3.85
CA ALA A 220 3.64 -19.36 -4.42
C ALA A 220 2.78 -19.70 -5.64
N LEU A 221 3.04 -20.82 -6.33
CA LEU A 221 2.23 -21.26 -7.46
C LEU A 221 0.79 -21.61 -7.04
N LEU A 222 0.53 -21.85 -5.74
CA LEU A 222 -0.82 -21.99 -5.22
C LEU A 222 -1.67 -20.73 -5.44
N LEU A 223 -1.06 -19.55 -5.63
CA LEU A 223 -1.77 -18.32 -5.98
C LEU A 223 -2.35 -18.35 -7.41
N LEU A 224 -1.88 -19.23 -8.30
CA LEU A 224 -2.42 -19.33 -9.67
C LEU A 224 -3.89 -19.74 -9.68
N VAL A 225 -4.31 -20.60 -8.75
CA VAL A 225 -5.69 -21.07 -8.66
C VAL A 225 -6.65 -19.91 -8.33
N PRO A 226 -6.48 -19.15 -7.22
CA PRO A 226 -7.32 -18.00 -6.95
C PRO A 226 -7.14 -16.88 -7.98
N ALA A 227 -5.94 -16.65 -8.52
CA ALA A 227 -5.72 -15.65 -9.57
C ALA A 227 -6.50 -15.97 -10.85
N GLY A 228 -6.46 -17.23 -11.30
CA GLY A 228 -7.21 -17.71 -12.46
C GLY A 228 -8.72 -17.64 -12.23
N TRP A 229 -9.16 -17.97 -11.02
CA TRP A 229 -10.56 -17.85 -10.63
C TRP A 229 -11.04 -16.38 -10.69
N PHE A 230 -10.28 -15.44 -10.13
CA PHE A 230 -10.58 -14.01 -10.23
C PHE A 230 -10.58 -13.48 -11.65
N ALA A 231 -9.63 -13.92 -12.47
CA ALA A 231 -9.56 -13.55 -13.87
C ALA A 231 -10.79 -14.04 -14.64
N ALA A 232 -11.21 -15.29 -14.40
CA ALA A 232 -12.42 -15.85 -14.99
C ALA A 232 -13.68 -15.11 -14.52
N HIS A 233 -13.76 -14.74 -13.23
CA HIS A 233 -14.87 -13.95 -12.69
C HIS A 233 -14.94 -12.56 -13.30
N ALA A 234 -13.80 -11.87 -13.42
CA ALA A 234 -13.68 -10.59 -14.10
C ALA A 234 -14.10 -10.68 -15.58
N ALA A 235 -13.71 -11.76 -16.26
CA ALA A 235 -14.03 -12.00 -17.67
C ALA A 235 -15.53 -12.28 -17.88
N ARG A 236 -16.17 -13.06 -17.00
CA ARG A 236 -17.62 -13.31 -17.06
C ARG A 236 -18.43 -12.05 -16.77
N GLY A 237 -17.94 -11.19 -15.88
CA GLY A 237 -18.55 -9.89 -15.56
C GLY A 237 -18.09 -8.73 -16.45
N ARG A 238 -17.44 -8.99 -17.60
CA ARG A 238 -16.76 -7.97 -18.40
C ARG A 238 -17.62 -6.75 -18.72
N ASP A 239 -18.86 -6.98 -19.15
CA ASP A 239 -19.77 -5.89 -19.52
C ASP A 239 -20.19 -5.06 -18.31
N ARG A 240 -20.42 -5.71 -17.17
CA ARG A 240 -20.68 -5.04 -15.88
C ARG A 240 -19.50 -4.17 -15.43
N TYR A 241 -18.27 -4.65 -15.60
CA TYR A 241 -17.07 -3.93 -15.17
C TYR A 241 -16.56 -2.89 -16.17
N ARG A 242 -17.05 -2.89 -17.41
CA ARG A 242 -16.61 -1.96 -18.46
C ARG A 242 -16.94 -0.50 -18.10
N THR A 243 -18.08 -0.27 -17.46
CA THR A 243 -18.56 1.05 -17.02
C THR A 243 -17.98 1.48 -15.67
N VAL A 244 -17.37 0.56 -14.93
CA VAL A 244 -16.78 0.82 -13.60
C VAL A 244 -15.36 1.38 -13.77
N PRO A 245 -14.98 2.43 -13.01
CA PRO A 245 -13.61 2.95 -13.00
C PRO A 245 -12.58 1.86 -12.64
N LEU A 246 -11.38 1.93 -13.22
CA LEU A 246 -10.35 0.89 -13.07
C LEU A 246 -10.05 0.55 -11.60
N GLY A 247 -9.96 1.56 -10.72
CA GLY A 247 -9.69 1.40 -9.29
C GLY A 247 -10.82 0.74 -8.47
N GLN A 248 -11.92 0.37 -9.10
CA GLN A 248 -13.05 -0.32 -8.49
C GLN A 248 -13.35 -1.67 -9.17
N ARG A 249 -12.52 -2.12 -10.12
CA ARG A 249 -12.65 -3.42 -10.80
C ARG A 249 -12.02 -4.54 -9.97
N TRP A 250 -12.57 -4.77 -8.78
CA TRP A 250 -11.95 -5.59 -7.73
C TRP A 250 -11.52 -7.00 -8.15
N PRO A 251 -12.33 -7.80 -8.88
CA PRO A 251 -11.88 -9.13 -9.27
C PRO A 251 -10.67 -9.09 -10.20
N GLY A 252 -10.65 -8.15 -11.16
CA GLY A 252 -9.51 -7.97 -12.07
C GLY A 252 -8.27 -7.48 -11.32
N LEU A 253 -8.43 -6.53 -10.39
CA LEU A 253 -7.32 -6.04 -9.57
C LEU A 253 -6.77 -7.14 -8.65
N ALA A 254 -7.63 -7.96 -8.06
CA ALA A 254 -7.21 -9.10 -7.22
C ALA A 254 -6.44 -10.13 -8.04
N ALA A 255 -6.91 -10.49 -9.25
CA ALA A 255 -6.18 -11.38 -10.14
C ALA A 255 -4.76 -10.86 -10.43
N VAL A 256 -4.63 -9.59 -10.80
CA VAL A 256 -3.34 -8.96 -11.09
C VAL A 256 -2.46 -8.93 -9.85
N ALA A 257 -3.00 -8.53 -8.69
CA ALA A 257 -2.25 -8.49 -7.43
C ALA A 257 -1.69 -9.87 -7.09
N LEU A 258 -2.50 -10.93 -7.14
CA LEU A 258 -2.07 -12.29 -6.84
C LEU A 258 -0.99 -12.78 -7.82
N LEU A 259 -1.12 -12.48 -9.12
CA LEU A 259 -0.10 -12.83 -10.12
C LEU A 259 1.24 -12.15 -9.83
N LEU A 260 1.21 -10.88 -9.40
CA LEU A 260 2.42 -10.13 -9.05
C LEU A 260 3.07 -10.62 -7.75
N LEU A 261 2.34 -11.30 -6.87
CA LEU A 261 2.89 -11.91 -5.64
C LEU A 261 3.61 -13.24 -5.89
N ILE A 262 3.32 -13.96 -6.98
CA ILE A 262 3.94 -15.26 -7.30
C ILE A 262 5.48 -15.23 -7.27
N PRO A 263 6.17 -14.27 -7.93
CA PRO A 263 7.63 -14.25 -7.91
C PRO A 263 8.25 -13.99 -6.54
N MET A 264 7.48 -13.52 -5.54
CA MET A 264 8.03 -13.13 -4.23
C MET A 264 8.69 -14.29 -3.48
N LEU A 265 8.14 -15.50 -3.55
CA LEU A 265 8.76 -16.68 -2.91
C LEU A 265 9.80 -17.36 -3.81
N GLY A 266 9.64 -17.27 -5.13
CA GLY A 266 10.47 -17.96 -6.13
C GLY A 266 11.85 -17.36 -6.29
N ASN A 267 11.95 -16.03 -6.26
CA ASN A 267 13.22 -15.32 -6.31
C ASN A 267 13.10 -14.04 -5.50
N ARG A 268 13.76 -14.03 -4.33
CA ARG A 268 13.68 -12.91 -3.38
C ARG A 268 14.22 -11.59 -3.92
N GLN A 269 15.04 -11.62 -4.98
CA GLN A 269 15.52 -10.42 -5.67
C GLN A 269 14.48 -9.84 -6.63
N VAL A 270 13.49 -10.61 -7.09
CA VAL A 270 12.50 -10.13 -8.05
C VAL A 270 11.62 -9.03 -7.47
N PRO A 271 11.11 -9.11 -6.23
CA PRO A 271 10.34 -8.01 -5.67
C PRO A 271 11.18 -6.75 -5.50
N ASP A 272 12.42 -6.88 -5.03
CA ASP A 272 13.34 -5.73 -4.91
C ASP A 272 13.64 -5.09 -6.28
N SER A 273 13.84 -5.93 -7.30
CA SER A 273 14.06 -5.47 -8.68
C SER A 273 12.81 -4.83 -9.28
N LEU A 274 11.63 -5.41 -9.05
CA LEU A 274 10.34 -4.89 -9.49
C LEU A 274 10.06 -3.54 -8.83
N TRP A 275 10.35 -3.42 -7.54
CA TRP A 275 10.26 -2.15 -6.81
C TRP A 275 11.27 -1.14 -7.32
N GLY A 276 12.52 -1.54 -7.57
CA GLY A 276 13.53 -0.70 -8.20
C GLY A 276 13.06 -0.16 -9.56
N ILE A 277 12.47 -1.01 -10.39
CA ILE A 277 11.89 -0.62 -11.68
C ILE A 277 10.71 0.34 -11.48
N ILE A 278 9.78 0.06 -10.56
CA ILE A 278 8.63 0.94 -10.28
C ILE A 278 9.11 2.31 -9.79
N MET A 279 10.10 2.35 -8.90
CA MET A 279 10.71 3.59 -8.41
C MET A 279 11.40 4.35 -9.53
N PHE A 280 12.18 3.67 -10.37
CA PHE A 280 12.89 4.26 -11.50
C PHE A 280 11.94 4.82 -12.57
N VAL A 281 10.92 4.04 -12.96
CA VAL A 281 9.88 4.47 -13.90
C VAL A 281 9.10 5.64 -13.30
N GLY A 282 8.73 5.57 -12.03
CA GLY A 282 8.05 6.65 -11.33
C GLY A 282 8.88 7.92 -11.26
N LEU A 283 10.19 7.82 -11.07
CA LEU A 283 11.14 8.94 -11.14
C LEU A 283 11.21 9.52 -12.55
N ILE A 284 11.39 8.71 -13.59
CA ILE A 284 11.43 9.17 -14.99
C ILE A 284 10.13 9.88 -15.34
N VAL A 285 8.98 9.26 -15.05
CA VAL A 285 7.68 9.86 -15.36
C VAL A 285 7.45 11.10 -14.51
N GLY A 286 7.85 11.11 -13.25
CA GLY A 286 7.81 12.28 -12.38
C GLY A 286 8.62 13.45 -12.93
N LEU A 287 9.86 13.20 -13.34
CA LEU A 287 10.76 14.17 -13.97
C LEU A 287 10.21 14.65 -15.31
N VAL A 288 9.78 13.74 -16.19
CA VAL A 288 9.18 14.09 -17.48
C VAL A 288 7.92 14.91 -17.28
N THR A 289 7.08 14.56 -16.31
CA THR A 289 5.89 15.36 -15.96
C THR A 289 6.33 16.73 -15.50
N LEU A 290 7.33 16.83 -14.62
CA LEU A 290 7.83 18.10 -14.10
C LEU A 290 8.45 18.99 -15.19
N VAL A 291 9.17 18.40 -16.14
CA VAL A 291 9.85 19.07 -17.27
C VAL A 291 8.88 19.43 -18.41
N ARG A 292 7.93 18.55 -18.75
CA ARG A 292 6.94 18.78 -19.82
C ARG A 292 5.80 19.70 -19.41
N LEU A 293 5.68 20.07 -18.14
CA LEU A 293 4.70 21.05 -17.70
C LEU A 293 5.19 22.44 -18.12
N PRO A 294 4.55 23.08 -19.13
CA PRO A 294 4.92 24.45 -19.48
C PRO A 294 4.67 25.34 -18.25
N PHE A 295 5.52 26.34 -18.05
CA PHE A 295 5.23 27.49 -17.21
C PHE A 295 4.00 28.20 -17.78
N ARG A 296 2.81 27.66 -17.53
CA ARG A 296 1.53 28.30 -17.86
C ARG A 296 1.45 29.50 -16.93
N LYS A 297 1.97 30.63 -17.44
CA LYS A 297 1.78 31.97 -16.86
C LYS A 297 0.31 32.09 -16.47
N ALA A 298 0.09 32.60 -15.26
CA ALA A 298 -1.20 33.09 -14.84
C ALA A 298 -1.61 34.24 -15.80
N SER A 299 -2.29 33.90 -16.90
CA SER A 299 -2.95 34.84 -17.78
C SER A 299 -4.38 34.38 -17.94
N GLY A 300 -5.13 34.54 -16.84
CA GLY A 300 -6.56 34.27 -16.74
C GLY A 300 -7.25 35.21 -15.76
N ALA A 301 -6.66 36.39 -15.50
CA ALA A 301 -7.38 37.50 -14.90
C ALA A 301 -8.10 38.24 -16.04
N GLY A 302 -9.36 37.88 -16.31
CA GLY A 302 -10.10 38.56 -17.38
C GLY A 302 -11.30 37.84 -17.96
N ARG A 303 -12.14 37.19 -17.15
CA ARG A 303 -13.55 37.03 -17.51
C ARG A 303 -14.40 37.39 -16.30
N ARG A 304 -14.78 38.67 -16.25
CA ARG A 304 -15.98 39.09 -15.52
C ARG A 304 -17.14 38.44 -16.24
N GLU A 305 -17.83 37.50 -15.57
CA GLU A 305 -19.17 37.10 -15.98
C GLU A 305 -20.08 38.32 -15.83
N VAL A 306 -20.66 38.75 -16.95
CA VAL A 306 -21.73 39.73 -16.97
C VAL A 306 -22.98 39.01 -16.48
N VAL A 307 -23.43 39.39 -15.29
CA VAL A 307 -24.75 39.00 -14.76
C VAL A 307 -25.81 39.64 -15.66
N ALA A 308 -26.58 38.83 -16.36
CA ALA A 308 -27.78 39.30 -17.07
C ALA A 308 -28.89 39.55 -16.03
N PRO A 309 -29.57 40.71 -16.06
CA PRO A 309 -30.69 40.96 -15.16
C PRO A 309 -31.91 40.12 -15.57
N SER A 310 -32.51 39.50 -14.58
CA SER A 310 -33.80 38.80 -14.68
C SER A 310 -34.94 39.79 -14.91
N HIS A 311 -35.76 39.52 -15.93
CA HIS A 311 -37.16 39.95 -16.00
C HIS A 311 -38.02 38.73 -16.32
#